data_AF-X0ZNT9-F1
#
_entry.id   AF-X0ZNT9-F1
#
_cell.length_a   1.000
_cell.length_b   1.000
_cell.length_c   1.000
_cell.angle_alpha   90.00
_cell.angle_beta   90.00
_cell.angle_gamma   90.00
#
_symmetry.space_group_name_H-M   'P 1'
#
loop_
_entity.id
_entity.type
_entity.pdbx_description
1 polymer ?
#
loop_
_entity_poly.entity_id
_entity_poly.type
_entity_poly.pdbx_seq_one_letter_code
_entity_poly.pdbx_strand_id
1 'polypeptide(L)'
;MNHAPFLAFGGWIAGIDAKSDNVEAAYDFLSFLGSPENSYICVTTPETGFNPFRKSHFEKLAGWYGYGFVNPEDYLGAIQATIAHSNVQPDIRIPGAFRYFEALDAQLAMALAGAKTAKEALDDAAKEWEAISQDLGKEKQLKNYRASLGLPIE
;
A
#
# COMPACT_ATOMS: atom_id res chain seq x y z
N MET A 1 -0.87 -21.30 -7.82
CA MET A 1 -1.38 -20.35 -6.80
C MET A 1 -2.32 -19.40 -7.51
N ASN A 2 -3.63 -19.51 -7.29
CA ASN A 2 -4.65 -18.74 -8.02
C ASN A 2 -5.23 -17.58 -7.20
N HIS A 3 -4.58 -17.22 -6.09
CA HIS A 3 -4.95 -16.06 -5.28
C HIS A 3 -3.80 -15.05 -5.33
N ALA A 4 -4.14 -13.79 -5.58
CA ALA A 4 -3.26 -12.64 -5.42
C ALA A 4 -3.79 -11.80 -4.25
N PRO A 5 -3.19 -11.88 -3.05
CA PRO A 5 -3.60 -11.04 -1.94
C PRO A 5 -3.32 -9.58 -2.27
N PHE A 6 -4.36 -8.75 -2.14
CA PHE A 6 -4.27 -7.31 -2.29
C PHE A 6 -4.02 -6.71 -0.92
N LEU A 7 -2.99 -5.86 -0.80
CA LEU A 7 -2.64 -5.22 0.47
C LEU A 7 -3.63 -4.13 0.90
N ALA A 8 -4.53 -3.71 -0.02
CA ALA A 8 -5.68 -2.85 0.27
C ALA A 8 -5.34 -1.64 1.14
N PHE A 9 -4.30 -0.89 0.70
CA PHE A 9 -3.60 0.21 1.37
C PHE A 9 -2.20 -0.19 1.89
N GLY A 10 -1.18 0.10 1.08
CA GLY A 10 0.25 -0.19 1.31
C GLY A 10 0.91 0.61 2.43
N GLY A 11 0.12 1.35 3.21
CA GLY A 11 0.55 2.01 4.45
C GLY A 11 0.79 3.51 4.32
N TRP A 12 1.09 4.11 5.47
CA TRP A 12 1.39 5.52 5.61
C TRP A 12 2.88 5.78 5.38
N ILE A 13 3.21 6.82 4.63
CA ILE A 13 4.58 7.30 4.48
C ILE A 13 4.70 8.72 5.03
N ALA A 14 5.84 9.01 5.66
CA ALA A 14 6.23 10.36 6.02
C ALA A 14 7.47 10.74 5.20
N GLY A 15 7.44 11.94 4.62
CA GLY A 15 8.54 12.49 3.84
C GLY A 15 8.96 13.84 4.40
N ILE A 16 10.25 14.16 4.24
CA ILE A 16 10.80 15.47 4.56
C ILE A 16 11.06 16.18 3.23
N ASP A 17 10.52 17.40 3.08
CA ASP A 17 10.84 18.23 1.93
C ASP A 17 12.33 18.56 1.93
N ALA A 18 13.00 18.33 0.79
CA ALA A 18 14.42 18.60 0.63
C ALA A 18 14.81 20.08 0.79
N LYS A 19 13.83 20.99 0.76
CA LYS A 19 13.99 22.44 0.95
C LYS A 19 13.54 22.92 2.33
N SER A 20 13.18 22.02 3.24
CA SER A 20 12.81 22.42 4.60
C SER A 20 13.98 23.08 5.32
N ASP A 21 13.74 24.19 6.02
CA ASP A 21 14.75 24.80 6.91
C ASP A 21 14.91 24.01 8.22
N ASN A 22 14.07 22.98 8.46
CA ASN A 22 13.99 22.24 9.72
C ASN A 22 14.19 20.72 9.51
N VAL A 23 15.07 20.32 8.58
CA VAL A 23 15.29 18.89 8.23
C VAL A 23 15.63 18.04 9.45
N GLU A 24 16.54 18.50 10.32
CA GLU A 24 16.96 17.72 11.49
C GLU A 24 15.82 17.52 12.49
N ALA A 25 15.06 18.58 12.80
CA ALA A 25 13.91 18.49 13.70
C ALA A 25 12.79 17.60 13.12
N ALA A 26 12.54 17.70 11.80
CA ALA A 26 11.59 16.82 11.12
C ALA A 26 12.05 15.35 11.18
N TYR A 27 13.34 15.09 10.95
CA TYR A 27 13.90 13.75 11.05
C TYR A 27 13.79 13.17 12.47
N ASP A 28 14.11 13.96 13.48
CA ASP A 28 13.99 13.56 14.89
C ASP A 28 12.53 13.20 15.24
N PHE A 29 11.58 14.06 14.86
CA PHE A 29 10.16 13.81 15.08
C PHE A 29 9.65 12.55 14.36
N LEU A 30 10.02 12.35 13.09
CA LEU A 30 9.63 11.14 12.34
C LEU A 30 10.29 9.89 12.91
N SER A 31 11.52 9.99 13.42
CA SER A 31 12.22 8.91 14.11
C SER A 31 11.54 8.55 15.43
N PHE A 32 11.10 9.55 16.19
CA PHE A 32 10.28 9.36 17.38
C PHE A 32 8.97 8.64 17.02
N LEU A 33 8.20 9.17 16.07
CA LEU A 33 6.92 8.59 15.64
C LEU A 33 7.08 7.14 15.16
N GLY A 34 8.12 6.88 14.38
CA GLY A 34 8.44 5.56 13.86
C GLY A 34 9.14 4.64 14.86
N SER A 35 9.52 5.10 16.05
CA SER A 35 10.29 4.29 17.01
C SER A 35 9.54 3.02 17.41
N PRO A 36 10.23 1.90 17.75
CA PRO A 36 9.56 0.65 18.10
C PRO A 36 8.56 0.77 19.26
N GLU A 37 8.77 1.71 20.18
CA GLU A 37 7.87 1.96 21.31
C GLU A 37 6.61 2.70 20.85
N ASN A 38 6.77 3.85 20.18
CA ASN A 38 5.63 4.63 19.71
C ASN A 38 4.84 3.91 18.61
N SER A 39 5.51 3.29 17.65
CA SER A 39 4.83 2.58 16.58
C SER A 39 4.01 1.40 17.10
N TYR A 40 4.45 0.77 18.20
CA TYR A 40 3.71 -0.30 18.84
C TYR A 40 2.43 0.20 19.52
N ILE A 41 2.50 1.37 20.19
CA ILE A 41 1.29 2.06 20.68
C ILE A 41 0.36 2.36 19.51
N CYS A 42 0.87 2.92 18.42
CA CYS A 42 0.04 3.25 17.26
C CYS A 42 -0.70 2.03 16.71
N VAL A 43 -0.01 0.92 16.41
CA VAL A 43 -0.67 -0.25 15.79
C VAL A 43 -1.64 -0.99 16.70
N THR A 44 -1.53 -0.80 18.01
CA THR A 44 -2.41 -1.44 19.00
C THR A 44 -3.58 -0.54 19.43
N THR A 45 -3.51 0.76 19.12
CA THR A 45 -4.52 1.77 19.51
C THR A 45 -5.50 2.00 18.35
N PRO A 46 -6.82 1.82 18.54
CA PRO A 46 -7.79 1.85 17.44
C PRO A 46 -7.92 3.21 16.75
N GLU A 47 -7.55 4.31 17.40
CA GLU A 47 -7.69 5.67 16.88
C GLU A 47 -6.67 6.03 15.80
N THR A 48 -5.60 5.25 15.61
CA THR A 48 -4.51 5.65 14.69
C THR A 48 -4.68 5.14 13.26
N GLY A 49 -5.37 4.01 13.09
CA GLY A 49 -5.50 3.33 11.79
C GLY A 49 -4.18 2.76 11.23
N PHE A 50 -3.14 2.58 12.07
CA PHE A 50 -1.88 1.97 11.64
C PHE A 50 -1.96 0.44 11.67
N ASN A 51 -1.61 -0.19 10.56
CA ASN A 51 -1.41 -1.64 10.50
C ASN A 51 0.02 -2.03 10.95
N PRO A 52 0.24 -3.26 11.45
CA PRO A 52 1.57 -3.82 11.69
C PRO A 52 2.51 -3.71 10.48
N PHE A 53 3.67 -3.08 10.65
CA PHE A 53 4.69 -2.94 9.61
C PHE A 53 6.12 -3.28 10.06
N ARG A 54 6.32 -3.64 11.34
CA ARG A 54 7.62 -4.07 11.91
C ARG A 54 7.52 -5.49 12.43
N LYS A 55 8.60 -6.27 12.33
CA LYS A 55 8.68 -7.63 12.89
C LYS A 55 8.26 -7.68 14.36
N SER A 56 8.74 -6.73 15.17
CA SER A 56 8.43 -6.64 16.60
C SER A 56 6.95 -6.46 16.92
N HIS A 57 6.13 -5.97 15.98
CA HIS A 57 4.68 -5.84 16.17
C HIS A 57 3.99 -7.22 16.18
N PHE A 58 4.56 -8.22 15.50
CA PHE A 58 4.04 -9.58 15.42
C PHE A 58 4.52 -10.48 16.59
N GLU A 59 5.59 -10.08 17.29
CA GLU A 59 6.22 -10.89 18.35
C GLU A 59 5.66 -10.56 19.75
N LYS A 60 5.28 -9.31 19.99
CA LYS A 60 4.78 -8.85 21.29
C LYS A 60 3.25 -8.88 21.27
N LEU A 61 2.63 -9.92 21.81
CA LEU A 61 1.17 -10.06 21.81
C LEU A 61 0.48 -9.33 22.98
N ALA A 62 1.17 -9.17 24.10
CA ALA A 62 0.57 -8.63 25.34
C ALA A 62 -0.06 -7.24 25.18
N GLY A 63 0.51 -6.38 24.32
CA GLY A 63 -0.08 -5.06 24.07
C GLY A 63 -1.36 -5.14 23.25
N TRP A 64 -1.42 -6.00 22.24
CA TRP A 64 -2.66 -6.22 21.48
C TRP A 64 -3.81 -6.64 22.38
N TYR A 65 -3.58 -7.59 23.29
CA TYR A 65 -4.56 -7.96 24.31
C TYR A 65 -4.91 -6.80 25.24
N GLY A 66 -3.92 -6.02 25.69
CA GLY A 66 -4.11 -4.86 26.56
C GLY A 66 -5.01 -3.78 25.95
N TYR A 67 -5.05 -3.68 24.62
CA TYR A 67 -5.92 -2.76 23.88
C TYR A 67 -7.22 -3.42 23.37
N GLY A 68 -7.57 -4.61 23.87
CA GLY A 68 -8.90 -5.20 23.66
C GLY A 68 -9.04 -6.13 22.46
N PHE A 69 -7.94 -6.52 21.81
CA PHE A 69 -8.00 -7.57 20.79
C PHE A 69 -8.33 -8.92 21.46
N VAL A 70 -9.36 -9.59 20.95
CA VAL A 70 -9.81 -10.89 21.48
C VAL A 70 -8.94 -12.05 20.97
N ASN A 71 -8.48 -11.96 19.72
CA ASN A 71 -7.65 -12.96 19.07
C ASN A 71 -6.63 -12.26 18.13
N PRO A 72 -5.63 -11.57 18.71
CA PRO A 72 -4.64 -10.84 17.92
C PRO A 72 -3.79 -11.77 17.04
N GLU A 73 -3.61 -13.03 17.42
CA GLU A 73 -2.84 -14.01 16.64
C GLU A 73 -3.46 -14.27 15.27
N ASP A 74 -4.79 -14.42 15.19
CA ASP A 74 -5.47 -14.61 13.90
C ASP A 74 -5.37 -13.35 13.02
N TYR A 75 -5.54 -12.17 13.61
CA TYR A 75 -5.41 -10.89 12.91
C TYR A 75 -3.99 -10.66 12.36
N LEU A 76 -2.98 -10.82 13.23
CA LEU A 76 -1.57 -10.64 12.88
C LEU A 76 -1.09 -11.73 11.93
N GLY A 77 -1.55 -12.97 12.12
CA GLY A 77 -1.27 -14.10 11.26
C GLY A 77 -1.82 -13.90 9.86
N ALA A 78 -3.05 -13.39 9.72
CA ALA A 78 -3.63 -13.05 8.43
C ALA A 78 -2.79 -11.99 7.69
N ILE A 79 -2.42 -10.90 8.38
CA ILE A 79 -1.57 -9.84 7.80
C ILE A 79 -0.23 -10.41 7.35
N GLN A 80 0.43 -11.19 8.21
CA GLN A 80 1.74 -11.76 7.89
C GLN A 80 1.65 -12.72 6.70
N ALA A 81 0.61 -13.54 6.62
CA ALA A 81 0.36 -14.44 5.50
C ALA A 81 0.09 -13.68 4.19
N THR A 82 -0.66 -12.58 4.23
CA THR A 82 -0.93 -11.71 3.09
C THR A 82 0.37 -11.07 2.58
N ILE A 83 1.15 -10.44 3.46
CA ILE A 83 2.40 -9.74 3.08
C ILE A 83 3.45 -10.71 2.56
N ALA A 84 3.56 -11.90 3.17
CA ALA A 84 4.56 -12.90 2.79
C ALA A 84 4.14 -13.73 1.55
N HIS A 85 2.93 -13.54 1.02
CA HIS A 85 2.47 -14.30 -0.13
C HIS A 85 3.29 -13.96 -1.38
N SER A 86 3.81 -14.98 -2.07
CA SER A 86 4.68 -14.79 -3.24
C SER A 86 3.99 -14.16 -4.45
N ASN A 87 2.65 -14.13 -4.46
CA ASN A 87 1.83 -13.43 -5.45
C ASN A 87 1.12 -12.18 -4.88
N VAL A 88 1.63 -11.62 -3.78
CA VAL A 88 1.11 -10.36 -3.22
C VAL A 88 1.20 -9.24 -4.25
N GLN A 89 0.14 -8.44 -4.36
CA GLN A 89 0.11 -7.30 -5.29
C GLN A 89 0.31 -6.01 -4.49
N PRO A 90 1.47 -5.34 -4.61
CA PRO A 90 1.68 -4.04 -4.00
C PRO A 90 0.89 -2.96 -4.75
N ASP A 91 0.61 -1.85 -4.06
CA ASP A 91 -0.01 -0.69 -4.69
C ASP A 91 0.88 -0.11 -5.81
N ILE A 92 0.23 0.51 -6.80
CA ILE A 92 0.87 1.21 -7.91
C ILE A 92 1.61 2.44 -7.35
N ARG A 93 2.95 2.37 -7.31
CA ARG A 93 3.84 3.42 -6.76
C ARG A 93 4.69 4.09 -7.84
N ILE A 94 4.04 4.46 -8.95
CA ILE A 94 4.67 5.16 -10.08
C ILE A 94 4.02 6.54 -10.30
N PRO A 95 4.72 7.50 -10.93
CA PRO A 95 4.13 8.79 -11.27
C PRO A 95 2.82 8.63 -12.04
N GLY A 96 1.78 9.36 -11.63
CA GLY A 96 0.45 9.27 -12.25
C GLY A 96 -0.39 8.09 -11.77
N ALA A 97 0.02 7.34 -10.74
CA ALA A 97 -0.72 6.20 -10.17
C ALA A 97 -2.23 6.46 -9.99
N PHE A 98 -2.60 7.66 -9.53
CA PHE A 98 -4.01 8.04 -9.34
C PHE A 98 -4.84 7.94 -10.63
N ARG A 99 -4.27 8.29 -11.79
CA ARG A 99 -4.96 8.18 -13.09
C ARG A 99 -5.30 6.73 -13.42
N TYR A 100 -4.45 5.77 -13.03
CA TYR A 100 -4.72 4.35 -13.22
C TYR A 100 -5.87 3.89 -12.31
N PHE A 101 -5.91 4.35 -11.06
CA PHE A 101 -7.02 4.05 -10.15
C PHE A 101 -8.33 4.68 -10.61
N GLU A 102 -8.35 5.95 -11.02
CA GLU A 102 -9.55 6.60 -11.56
C GLU A 102 -10.11 5.88 -12.79
N ALA A 103 -9.24 5.46 -13.71
CA ALA A 103 -9.62 4.66 -14.88
C ALA A 103 -10.27 3.33 -14.48
N LEU A 104 -9.69 2.65 -13.48
CA LEU A 104 -10.25 1.40 -12.97
C LEU A 104 -11.61 1.62 -12.28
N ASP A 105 -11.69 2.60 -11.38
CA ASP A 105 -12.90 2.91 -10.61
C ASP A 105 -14.07 3.29 -11.52
N ALA A 106 -13.83 4.08 -12.56
CA ALA A 106 -14.84 4.45 -13.55
C ALA A 106 -15.43 3.22 -14.24
N GLN A 107 -14.60 2.28 -14.66
CA GLN A 107 -15.06 1.06 -15.34
C GLN A 107 -15.73 0.07 -14.38
N LEU A 108 -15.24 -0.05 -13.15
CA LEU A 108 -15.86 -0.86 -12.10
C LEU A 108 -17.26 -0.34 -11.75
N ALA A 109 -17.44 0.98 -11.65
CA ALA A 109 -18.75 1.58 -11.41
C ALA A 109 -19.75 1.22 -12.52
N MET A 110 -19.32 1.22 -13.78
CA MET A 110 -20.17 0.80 -14.92
C MET A 110 -20.55 -0.67 -14.86
N ALA A 111 -19.63 -1.55 -14.46
CA ALA A 111 -19.93 -2.97 -14.27
C ALA A 111 -20.91 -3.21 -13.12
N LEU A 112 -20.71 -2.53 -11.97
CA LEU A 112 -21.60 -2.63 -10.81
C LEU A 112 -23.00 -2.10 -11.10
N ALA A 113 -23.13 -1.08 -11.95
CA ALA A 113 -24.42 -0.58 -12.42
C ALA A 113 -25.08 -1.49 -13.48
N GLY A 114 -24.42 -2.57 -13.92
CA GLY A 114 -24.91 -3.47 -14.97
C GLY A 114 -24.83 -2.91 -16.38
N ALA A 115 -24.14 -1.78 -16.58
CA ALA A 115 -23.98 -1.14 -17.89
C ALA A 115 -22.90 -1.81 -18.76
N LYS A 116 -21.97 -2.56 -18.14
CA LYS A 116 -20.95 -3.38 -18.79
C LYS A 116 -20.84 -4.74 -18.11
N THR A 117 -20.44 -5.76 -18.84
CA THR A 117 -19.95 -6.99 -18.21
C THR A 117 -18.63 -6.73 -17.49
N ALA A 118 -18.28 -7.57 -16.51
CA ALA A 118 -16.99 -7.47 -15.82
C ALA A 118 -15.80 -7.55 -16.80
N LYS A 119 -15.92 -8.36 -17.86
CA LYS A 119 -14.89 -8.48 -18.89
C LYS A 119 -14.72 -7.17 -19.67
N GLU A 120 -15.81 -6.59 -20.16
CA GLU A 120 -15.77 -5.34 -20.94
C GLU A 120 -15.20 -4.17 -20.12
N ALA A 121 -15.62 -4.04 -18.85
CA ALA A 121 -15.09 -3.03 -17.96
C ALA A 121 -13.57 -3.17 -17.75
N LEU A 122 -13.08 -4.39 -17.50
CA LEU A 122 -11.65 -4.63 -17.32
C LEU A 122 -10.84 -4.46 -18.61
N ASP A 123 -11.39 -4.88 -19.76
CA ASP A 123 -10.75 -4.66 -21.06
C ASP A 123 -10.60 -3.16 -21.35
N ASP A 124 -11.60 -2.35 -21.01
CA ASP A 124 -11.56 -0.90 -21.22
C ASP A 124 -10.63 -0.19 -20.22
N ALA A 125 -10.61 -0.61 -18.96
CA ALA A 125 -9.63 -0.11 -17.98
C ALA A 125 -8.19 -0.38 -18.45
N ALA A 126 -7.93 -1.58 -19.00
CA ALA A 126 -6.63 -1.93 -19.54
C ALA A 126 -6.21 -1.04 -20.73
N LYS A 127 -7.16 -0.68 -21.62
CA LYS A 127 -6.90 0.26 -22.72
C LYS A 127 -6.56 1.66 -22.20
N GLU A 128 -7.29 2.14 -21.20
CA GLU A 128 -7.03 3.44 -20.57
C GLU A 128 -5.66 3.46 -19.89
N TRP A 129 -5.27 2.38 -19.21
CA TRP A 129 -3.95 2.25 -18.60
C TRP A 129 -2.80 2.27 -19.62
N GLU A 130 -2.98 1.65 -20.79
CA GLU A 130 -2.02 1.73 -21.88
C GLU A 130 -1.89 3.17 -22.40
N ALA A 131 -3.02 3.89 -22.57
CA ALA A 131 -3.00 5.29 -22.98
C ALA A 131 -2.30 6.19 -21.95
N ILE A 132 -2.57 6.00 -20.64
CA ILE A 132 -1.88 6.72 -19.56
C ILE A 132 -0.37 6.43 -19.61
N SER A 133 0.02 5.18 -19.83
CA SER A 133 1.43 4.78 -19.89
C SER A 133 2.14 5.38 -21.10
N GLN A 134 1.46 5.48 -22.25
CA GLN A 134 1.99 6.13 -23.45
C GLN A 134 2.19 7.63 -23.24
N ASP A 135 1.19 8.31 -22.69
CA ASP A 135 1.21 9.75 -22.38
C ASP A 135 2.33 10.11 -21.39
N LEU A 136 2.53 9.29 -20.34
CA LEU A 136 3.58 9.50 -19.34
C LEU A 136 4.96 8.96 -19.75
N GLY A 137 5.05 8.30 -20.90
CA GLY A 137 6.24 7.64 -21.42
C GLY A 137 6.40 6.20 -20.91
N LYS A 138 6.11 5.22 -21.77
CA LYS A 138 6.05 3.79 -21.42
C LYS A 138 7.35 3.25 -20.83
N GLU A 139 8.49 3.59 -21.41
CA GLU A 139 9.80 3.17 -20.90
C GLU A 139 10.10 3.76 -19.51
N LYS A 140 9.74 5.03 -19.29
CA LYS A 140 9.91 5.70 -18.00
C LYS A 140 9.02 5.05 -16.94
N GLN A 141 7.77 4.73 -17.30
CA GLN A 141 6.86 4.01 -16.41
C GLN A 141 7.37 2.62 -16.08
N LEU A 142 7.90 1.87 -17.05
CA LEU A 142 8.50 0.56 -16.79
C LEU A 142 9.67 0.66 -15.80
N LYS A 143 10.58 1.63 -15.99
CA LYS A 143 11.70 1.87 -15.06
C LYS A 143 11.21 2.21 -13.65
N ASN A 144 10.26 3.12 -13.52
CA ASN A 144 9.67 3.47 -12.23
C ASN A 144 8.97 2.28 -11.58
N TYR A 145 8.25 1.47 -12.36
CA TYR A 145 7.53 0.31 -11.86
C TYR A 145 8.51 -0.73 -11.31
N ARG A 146 9.56 -1.06 -12.08
CA ARG A 146 10.63 -1.96 -11.65
C ARG A 146 11.33 -1.44 -10.39
N ALA A 147 11.69 -0.16 -10.35
CA ALA A 147 12.27 0.47 -9.17
C ALA A 147 11.35 0.36 -7.94
N SER A 148 10.04 0.58 -8.12
CA SER A 148 9.09 0.47 -7.02
C SER A 148 9.02 -0.96 -6.45
N LEU A 149 9.26 -1.98 -7.28
CA LEU A 149 9.34 -3.38 -6.89
C LEU A 149 10.74 -3.79 -6.36
N GLY A 150 11.70 -2.88 -6.30
CA GLY A 150 13.09 -3.18 -5.93
C GLY A 150 13.85 -4.01 -6.97
N LEU A 151 13.38 -4.00 -8.23
CA LEU A 151 14.00 -4.72 -9.35
C LEU A 151 15.02 -3.83 -10.08
N PRO A 152 16.04 -4.42 -10.77
CA PRO A 152 16.97 -3.66 -11.61
C PRO A 152 16.25 -2.85 -12.69
N ILE A 153 16.69 -1.62 -12.96
CA ILE A 153 16.05 -0.70 -13.91
C ILE A 153 16.68 -0.70 -15.32
N GLU A 154 17.72 -1.52 -15.50
CA GLU A 154 18.44 -1.72 -16.76
C GLU A 154 17.66 -2.61 -17.74
#